data_AF-A0A250IJ15-F1
#
_entry.id   AF-A0A250IJ15-F1
#
_cell.length_a   1.000
_cell.length_b   1.000
_cell.length_c   1.000
_cell.angle_alpha   90.00
_cell.angle_beta   90.00
_cell.angle_gamma   90.00
#
_symmetry.space_group_name_H-M   'P 1'
#
loop_
_entity.id
_entity.type
_entity.pdbx_description
1 polymer ?
#
loop_
_entity_poly.entity_id
_entity_poly.type
_entity_poly.pdbx_seq_one_letter_code
_entity_poly.pdbx_strand_id
1 'polypeptide(L)'
;MPPTSKQQPAPVAEPLPTPSFPAIEAFIEGATAEEVQTLFNPVKNELANLKGPKAEHAKKVHAAISRTEELLAVLLDTRERLVAESRSKGRK
;
A
#
# COMPACT_ATOMS: atom_id res chain seq x y z
N MET A 1 50.26 10.34 32.29
CA MET A 1 49.10 10.98 31.61
C MET A 1 48.62 10.03 30.52
N PRO A 2 47.39 9.50 30.59
CA PRO A 2 46.83 8.65 29.52
C PRO A 2 46.15 9.52 28.44
N PRO A 3 46.17 9.11 27.16
CA PRO A 3 45.58 9.89 26.08
C PRO A 3 44.05 9.74 26.07
N THR A 4 43.35 10.85 25.87
CA THR A 4 41.91 10.93 25.70
C THR A 4 41.48 10.21 24.41
N SER A 5 40.77 9.09 24.55
CA SER A 5 40.10 8.40 23.44
C SER A 5 39.11 9.34 22.77
N LYS A 6 39.41 9.74 21.53
CA LYS A 6 38.47 10.47 20.67
C LYS A 6 37.29 9.54 20.38
N GLN A 7 36.12 9.86 20.93
CA GLN A 7 34.85 9.24 20.55
C GLN A 7 34.62 9.54 19.07
N GLN A 8 34.74 8.51 18.25
CA GLN A 8 34.41 8.56 16.84
C GLN A 8 32.88 8.65 16.72
N PRO A 9 32.30 9.65 16.01
CA PRO A 9 30.87 9.74 15.83
C PRO A 9 30.36 8.49 15.11
N ALA A 10 29.28 7.90 15.62
CA ALA A 10 28.62 6.78 14.98
C ALA A 10 28.22 7.18 13.54
N PRO A 11 28.39 6.29 12.54
CA PRO A 11 27.99 6.60 11.18
C PRO A 11 26.50 6.95 11.16
N VAL A 12 26.17 8.11 10.59
CA VAL A 12 24.78 8.46 10.30
C VAL A 12 24.30 7.49 9.23
N ALA A 13 23.34 6.62 9.58
CA ALA A 13 22.76 5.71 8.62
C ALA A 13 22.11 6.51 7.50
N GLU A 14 22.54 6.30 6.25
CA GLU A 14 21.89 6.90 5.11
C GLU A 14 20.43 6.42 5.03
N PRO A 15 19.46 7.32 4.80
CA PRO A 15 18.08 6.91 4.64
C PRO A 15 17.98 6.00 3.42
N LEU A 16 17.31 4.85 3.59
CA LEU A 16 17.02 3.96 2.49
C LEU A 16 16.22 4.71 1.42
N PRO A 17 16.46 4.43 0.13
CA PRO A 17 15.68 5.04 -0.94
C PRO A 17 14.19 4.73 -0.73
N THR A 18 13.37 5.77 -0.70
CA THR A 18 11.92 5.61 -0.62
C THR A 18 11.43 5.02 -1.94
N PRO A 19 10.84 3.81 -1.93
CA PRO A 19 10.27 3.25 -3.15
C PRO A 19 9.09 4.12 -3.59
N SER A 20 9.02 4.40 -4.89
CA SER A 20 7.88 5.10 -5.51
C SER A 20 7.07 4.14 -6.36
N PHE A 21 5.75 4.25 -6.26
CA PHE A 21 4.79 3.44 -7.01
C PHE A 21 3.77 4.36 -7.70
N PRO A 22 4.15 5.04 -8.79
CA PRO A 22 3.38 6.17 -9.33
C PRO A 22 1.94 5.81 -9.71
N ALA A 23 1.73 4.61 -10.22
CA ALA A 23 0.39 4.15 -10.60
C ALA A 23 -0.53 3.91 -9.39
N ILE A 24 0.02 3.38 -8.30
CA ILE A 24 -0.74 3.14 -7.07
C ILE A 24 -1.01 4.48 -6.37
N GLU A 25 0.00 5.35 -6.31
CA GLU A 25 -0.11 6.70 -5.77
C GLU A 25 -1.22 7.49 -6.49
N ALA A 26 -1.14 7.58 -7.82
CA ALA A 26 -2.14 8.28 -8.63
C ALA A 26 -3.54 7.68 -8.50
N PHE A 27 -3.65 6.35 -8.39
CA PHE A 27 -4.93 5.69 -8.16
C PHE A 27 -5.54 6.08 -6.81
N ILE A 28 -4.78 5.95 -5.71
CA ILE A 28 -5.26 6.22 -4.35
C ILE A 28 -5.61 7.70 -4.12
N GLU A 29 -4.95 8.63 -4.83
CA GLU A 29 -5.26 10.06 -4.76
C GLU A 29 -6.66 10.41 -5.27
N GLY A 30 -7.18 9.67 -6.26
CA GLY A 30 -8.50 9.91 -6.84
C GLY A 30 -9.58 8.93 -6.39
N ALA A 31 -9.19 7.73 -5.95
CA ALA A 31 -10.11 6.63 -5.70
C ALA A 31 -11.05 6.88 -4.51
N THR A 32 -12.25 6.33 -4.66
CA THR A 32 -13.25 6.13 -3.61
C THR A 32 -13.21 4.71 -3.08
N ALA A 33 -13.83 4.49 -1.91
CA ALA A 33 -13.92 3.13 -1.33
C ALA A 33 -14.68 2.16 -2.25
N GLU A 34 -15.71 2.63 -2.96
CA GLU A 34 -16.48 1.82 -3.90
C GLU A 34 -15.65 1.40 -5.12
N GLU A 35 -14.86 2.32 -5.68
CA GLU A 35 -13.95 2.00 -6.79
C GLU A 35 -12.91 0.96 -6.40
N VAL A 36 -12.33 1.04 -5.18
CA VAL A 36 -11.40 0.02 -4.68
C VAL A 36 -12.08 -1.35 -4.56
N GLN A 37 -13.30 -1.41 -4.02
CA GLN A 37 -14.03 -2.67 -3.83
C GLN A 37 -14.48 -3.31 -5.15
N THR A 38 -14.72 -2.49 -6.17
CA THR A 38 -15.25 -2.95 -7.45
C THR A 38 -14.18 -3.11 -8.53
N LEU A 39 -12.95 -2.60 -8.29
CA LEU A 39 -11.83 -2.57 -9.24
C LEU A 39 -11.59 -3.91 -9.93
N PHE A 40 -11.61 -5.01 -9.17
CA PHE A 40 -11.32 -6.35 -9.69
C PHE A 40 -12.56 -7.22 -9.91
N ASN A 41 -13.78 -6.68 -9.78
CA ASN A 41 -15.01 -7.46 -9.98
C ASN A 41 -15.05 -8.18 -11.34
N PRO A 42 -14.71 -7.55 -12.48
CA PRO A 42 -14.70 -8.25 -13.76
C PRO A 42 -13.78 -9.49 -13.75
N VAL A 43 -12.58 -9.35 -13.18
CA VAL A 43 -11.59 -10.43 -13.10
C VAL A 43 -12.04 -11.53 -12.13
N LYS A 44 -12.56 -11.17 -10.95
CA LYS A 44 -13.10 -12.13 -9.98
C LYS A 44 -14.24 -12.96 -10.60
N ASN A 45 -15.11 -12.32 -11.38
CA ASN A 45 -16.20 -12.99 -12.08
C ASN A 45 -15.69 -13.98 -13.15
N GLU A 46 -14.69 -13.59 -13.94
CA GLU A 46 -14.07 -14.50 -14.92
C GLU A 46 -13.39 -15.69 -14.24
N LEU A 47 -12.65 -15.45 -13.16
CA LEU A 47 -11.98 -16.50 -12.38
C LEU A 47 -12.97 -17.50 -11.79
N ALA A 48 -14.11 -17.02 -11.29
CA ALA A 48 -15.17 -17.87 -10.74
C ALA A 48 -15.77 -18.82 -11.78
N ASN A 49 -15.73 -18.46 -13.07
CA ASN A 49 -16.25 -19.27 -14.16
C ASN A 49 -15.25 -20.31 -14.69
N LEU A 50 -13.99 -20.28 -14.25
CA LEU A 50 -12.97 -21.25 -14.68
C LEU A 50 -13.23 -22.64 -14.11
N LYS A 51 -13.16 -23.65 -14.98
CA LYS A 51 -13.37 -25.07 -14.64
C LYS A 51 -12.16 -25.93 -14.96
N GLY A 52 -12.18 -27.16 -14.48
CA GLY A 52 -11.14 -28.17 -14.77
C GLY A 52 -9.81 -27.86 -14.09
N PRO A 53 -8.66 -28.24 -14.68
CA PRO A 53 -7.34 -28.13 -14.06
C PRO A 53 -6.92 -26.71 -13.64
N LYS A 54 -7.56 -25.68 -14.21
CA LYS A 54 -7.29 -24.27 -13.91
C LYS A 54 -8.11 -23.74 -12.71
N ALA A 55 -9.12 -24.46 -12.24
CA ALA A 55 -9.99 -23.98 -11.15
C ALA A 55 -9.22 -23.71 -9.85
N GLU A 56 -8.28 -24.58 -9.47
CA GLU A 56 -7.46 -24.38 -8.27
C GLU A 56 -6.50 -23.18 -8.39
N HIS A 57 -6.01 -22.91 -9.60
CA HIS A 57 -5.22 -21.71 -9.87
C HIS A 57 -6.10 -20.45 -9.78
N ALA A 58 -7.32 -20.51 -10.32
CA ALA A 58 -8.28 -19.41 -10.25
C ALA A 58 -8.61 -19.02 -8.80
N LYS A 59 -8.79 -20.00 -7.91
CA LYS A 59 -8.99 -19.77 -6.47
C LYS A 59 -7.81 -19.02 -5.82
N LYS A 60 -6.58 -19.40 -6.16
CA LYS A 60 -5.37 -18.73 -5.64
C LYS A 60 -5.27 -17.28 -6.13
N VAL A 61 -5.56 -17.04 -7.40
CA VAL A 61 -5.59 -15.69 -7.97
C VAL A 61 -6.70 -14.87 -7.32
N HIS A 62 -7.88 -15.44 -7.12
CA HIS A 62 -8.98 -14.78 -6.42
C HIS A 62 -8.58 -14.34 -5.00
N ALA A 63 -7.92 -15.22 -4.23
CA ALA A 63 -7.43 -14.88 -2.90
C ALA A 63 -6.36 -13.76 -2.92
N ALA A 64 -5.46 -13.78 -3.91
CA ALA A 64 -4.47 -12.72 -4.08
C ALA A 64 -5.11 -11.37 -4.45
N ILE A 65 -6.16 -11.39 -5.28
CA ILE A 65 -6.95 -10.20 -5.60
C ILE A 65 -7.63 -9.65 -4.35
N SER A 66 -8.31 -10.49 -3.56
CA SER A 66 -8.95 -10.04 -2.32
C SER A 66 -7.96 -9.40 -1.36
N ARG A 67 -6.77 -9.98 -1.22
CA ARG A 67 -5.70 -9.37 -0.41
C ARG A 67 -5.22 -8.03 -0.98
N THR A 68 -5.18 -7.89 -2.30
CA THR A 68 -4.84 -6.61 -2.95
C THR A 68 -5.89 -5.55 -2.66
N GLU A 69 -7.18 -5.89 -2.71
CA GLU A 69 -8.29 -4.99 -2.35
C GLU A 69 -8.19 -4.50 -0.90
N GLU A 70 -7.88 -5.40 0.04
CA GLU A 70 -7.64 -5.04 1.45
C GLU A 70 -6.48 -4.05 1.61
N LEU A 71 -5.36 -4.28 0.91
CA LEU A 71 -4.20 -3.38 0.96
C LEU A 71 -4.52 -2.00 0.38
N LEU A 72 -5.26 -1.93 -0.74
CA LEU A 72 -5.69 -0.67 -1.32
C LEU A 72 -6.65 0.09 -0.38
N ALA A 73 -7.53 -0.63 0.32
CA ALA A 73 -8.42 -0.03 1.33
C ALA A 73 -7.64 0.59 2.50
N VAL A 74 -6.57 -0.07 2.97
CA VAL A 74 -5.67 0.47 4.00
C VAL A 74 -4.98 1.75 3.52
N LEU A 75 -4.52 1.78 2.27
CA LEU A 75 -3.91 2.99 1.69
C LEU A 75 -4.91 4.14 1.61
N LEU A 76 -6.16 3.86 1.22
CA LEU A 76 -7.23 4.86 1.17
C LEU A 76 -7.56 5.43 2.55
N ASP A 77 -7.78 4.58 3.56
CA ASP A 77 -8.01 5.02 4.96
C ASP A 77 -6.83 5.85 5.47
N THR A 78 -5.61 5.43 5.18
CA THR A 78 -4.39 6.18 5.57
C THR A 78 -4.37 7.57 4.93
N ARG A 79 -4.68 7.67 3.63
CA ARG A 79 -4.80 8.96 2.93
C ARG A 79 -5.86 9.85 3.59
N GLU A 80 -7.05 9.31 3.84
CA GLU A 80 -8.16 10.07 4.45
C GLU A 80 -7.78 10.61 5.82
N ARG A 81 -7.11 9.80 6.65
CA ARG A 81 -6.58 10.23 7.96
C ARG A 81 -5.55 11.35 7.83
N LEU A 82 -4.58 11.22 6.92
CA LEU A 82 -3.56 12.26 6.71
C LEU A 82 -4.18 13.58 6.20
N VAL A 83 -5.19 13.51 5.34
CA VAL A 83 -5.94 14.69 4.89
C VAL A 83 -6.72 15.31 6.05
N ALA A 84 -7.35 14.52 6.92
CA ALA A 84 -8.02 15.04 8.11
C ALA A 84 -7.05 15.69 9.10
N GLU A 85 -5.90 15.06 9.36
CA GLU A 85 -4.86 15.59 10.24
C GLU A 85 -4.28 16.91 9.73
N SER A 86 -3.95 17.00 8.44
CA SER A 86 -3.43 18.24 7.84
C SER A 86 -4.42 19.41 7.96
N ARG A 87 -5.72 19.15 7.74
CA ARG A 87 -6.78 20.15 7.95
C ARG A 87 -6.90 20.59 9.41
N SER A 88 -6.70 19.67 10.35
CA SER A 88 -6.75 19.98 11.79
C SER A 88 -5.56 20.83 12.26
N LYS A 89 -4.37 20.61 11.70
CA LYS A 89 -3.15 21.37 12.03
C LYS A 89 -3.16 22.78 11.44
N GLY A 90 -3.77 22.98 10.28
CA GLY A 90 -3.91 24.31 9.65
C GLY A 90 -4.97 25.23 10.28
N ARG A 91 -5.69 24.77 11.31
CA ARG A 91 -6.76 25.52 11.99
C ARG A 91 -6.37 26.03 13.39
N LYS A 92 -5.08 26.01 13.71
CA LYS A 92 -4.50 26.61 14.93
C LYS A 92 -3.78 27.91 14.61
#